data_AF-A0A813DZ34-F1
#
_entry.id   AF-A0A813DZ34-F1
#
_cell.length_a   1.000
_cell.length_b   1.000
_cell.length_c   1.000
_cell.angle_alpha   90.00
_cell.angle_beta   90.00
_cell.angle_gamma   90.00
#
_symmetry.space_group_name_H-M   'P 1'
#
loop_
_entity.id
_entity.type
_entity.pdbx_description
1 polymer ?
#
loop_
_entity_poly.entity_id
_entity_poly.type
_entity_poly.pdbx_seq_one_letter_code
_entity_poly.pdbx_strand_id
1 'polypeptide(L)'
;MEKQTVNAFTPGVIEPSFGIDRIFTAVLEHIYYMRPKTEGEDEDAKATRGVLAFAPAAAPYKCAVLPLDQRITRDERYITGLNVFRQQISALGLSYTSDESGATIGRRYSRNDELGIPFAITFDFDFLEDKFVTVRERDTMWQIRLPLDSVPELLRNLCCGEDNWEAATRASRTMRE
;
A
#
# COMPACT_ATOMS: atom_id res chain seq x y z
N MET A 1 -39.79 34.05 40.65
CA MET A 1 -39.41 33.08 39.60
C MET A 1 -40.33 33.30 38.43
N GLU A 2 -39.78 33.78 37.31
CA GLU A 2 -40.53 34.15 36.12
C GLU A 2 -40.89 32.89 35.31
N LYS A 3 -42.15 32.79 34.87
CA LYS A 3 -42.70 31.58 34.25
C LYS A 3 -42.33 31.57 32.76
N GLN A 4 -41.33 30.77 32.37
CA GLN A 4 -40.97 30.61 30.96
C GLN A 4 -42.01 29.75 30.22
N THR A 5 -42.55 30.29 29.14
CA THR A 5 -43.45 29.61 28.21
C THR A 5 -42.65 28.67 27.31
N VAL A 6 -42.86 27.37 27.45
CA VAL A 6 -42.25 26.35 26.57
C VAL A 6 -43.17 26.16 25.37
N ASN A 7 -42.71 26.55 24.17
CA ASN A 7 -43.42 26.26 22.93
C ASN A 7 -43.07 24.84 22.46
N ALA A 8 -44.08 24.04 22.13
CA ALA A 8 -43.86 22.75 21.49
C ALA A 8 -43.31 22.96 20.08
N PHE A 9 -42.20 22.31 19.75
CA PHE A 9 -41.54 22.39 18.45
C PHE A 9 -41.25 20.98 17.92
N THR A 10 -41.63 20.72 16.68
CA THR A 10 -41.28 19.48 15.96
C THR A 10 -40.14 19.80 15.00
N PRO A 11 -38.90 19.34 15.27
CA PRO A 11 -37.79 19.57 14.37
C PRO A 11 -38.00 18.85 13.04
N GLY A 12 -37.63 19.52 11.94
CA GLY A 12 -37.48 18.85 10.65
C GLY A 12 -36.29 17.88 10.70
N VAL A 13 -36.45 16.68 10.14
CA VAL A 13 -35.41 15.66 10.08
C VAL A 13 -34.80 15.66 8.68
N ILE A 14 -33.47 15.79 8.62
CA ILE A 14 -32.69 15.56 7.39
C ILE A 14 -31.97 14.23 7.58
N GLU A 15 -32.30 13.26 6.74
CA GLU A 15 -31.72 11.91 6.80
C GLU A 15 -30.87 11.65 5.56
N PRO A 16 -29.54 11.86 5.62
CA PRO A 16 -28.64 11.42 4.57
C PRO A 16 -28.48 9.90 4.65
N SER A 17 -28.92 9.20 3.60
CA SER A 17 -28.80 7.74 3.49
C SER A 17 -27.80 7.38 2.39
N PHE A 18 -26.78 6.59 2.75
CA PHE A 18 -25.71 6.16 1.84
C PHE A 18 -25.73 4.65 1.65
N GLY A 19 -25.94 4.20 0.41
CA GLY A 19 -25.84 2.78 0.05
C GLY A 19 -24.38 2.36 -0.10
N ILE A 20 -23.77 1.85 0.98
CA ILE A 20 -22.35 1.46 1.00
C ILE A 20 -22.00 0.49 -0.13
N ASP A 21 -22.87 -0.50 -0.40
CA ASP A 21 -22.65 -1.48 -1.46
C ASP A 21 -22.49 -0.82 -2.84
N ARG A 22 -23.34 0.19 -3.15
CA ARG A 22 -23.28 0.90 -4.42
C ARG A 22 -22.07 1.81 -4.52
N ILE A 23 -21.72 2.47 -3.41
CA ILE A 23 -20.50 3.30 -3.34
C ILE A 23 -19.28 2.41 -3.58
N PHE A 24 -19.21 1.25 -2.95
CA PHE A 24 -18.11 0.31 -3.11
C PHE A 24 -18.00 -0.21 -4.55
N THR A 25 -19.12 -0.64 -5.15
CA THR A 25 -19.13 -1.08 -6.56
C THR A 25 -18.71 0.04 -7.52
N ALA A 26 -19.23 1.27 -7.33
CA ALA A 26 -18.83 2.41 -8.15
C ALA A 26 -17.34 2.75 -8.01
N VAL A 27 -16.79 2.65 -6.79
CA VAL A 27 -15.35 2.82 -6.56
C VAL A 27 -14.56 1.76 -7.32
N LEU A 28 -14.93 0.48 -7.23
CA LEU A 28 -14.26 -0.60 -7.96
C LEU A 28 -14.24 -0.36 -9.47
N GLU A 29 -15.38 0.05 -10.05
CA GLU A 29 -15.48 0.37 -11.48
C GLU A 29 -14.59 1.56 -11.87
N HIS A 30 -14.48 2.58 -11.01
CA HIS A 30 -13.67 3.77 -11.30
C HIS A 30 -12.17 3.56 -11.14
N ILE A 31 -11.73 2.69 -10.22
CA ILE A 31 -10.31 2.47 -9.94
C ILE A 31 -9.72 1.33 -10.77
N TYR A 32 -10.55 0.48 -11.37
CA TYR A 32 -10.07 -0.65 -12.15
C TYR A 32 -9.52 -0.18 -13.50
N TYR A 33 -8.28 -0.56 -13.81
CA TYR A 33 -7.71 -0.37 -15.14
C TYR A 33 -6.78 -1.52 -15.52
N MET A 34 -6.54 -1.65 -16.83
CA MET A 34 -5.58 -2.60 -17.38
C MET A 34 -4.31 -1.84 -17.75
N ARG A 35 -3.15 -2.35 -17.32
CA ARG A 35 -1.88 -1.72 -17.69
C ARG A 35 -1.59 -1.86 -19.20
N PRO A 36 -1.00 -0.83 -19.84
CA PRO A 36 -0.64 -0.89 -21.25
C PRO A 36 0.40 -1.98 -21.52
N LYS A 37 0.41 -2.50 -22.75
CA LYS A 37 1.40 -3.47 -23.21
C LYS A 37 2.74 -2.78 -23.46
N THR A 38 3.78 -3.19 -22.75
CA THR A 38 5.17 -2.92 -23.11
C THR A 38 5.58 -3.86 -24.25
N GLU A 39 6.20 -3.34 -25.30
CA GLU A 39 6.75 -4.18 -26.38
C GLU A 39 7.91 -5.04 -25.84
N GLY A 40 7.87 -6.36 -26.08
CA GLY A 40 8.95 -7.30 -25.71
C GLY A 40 8.71 -8.21 -24.50
N GLU A 41 7.52 -8.20 -23.89
CA GLU A 41 7.19 -9.12 -22.77
C GLU A 41 6.60 -10.46 -23.25
N ASP A 42 7.05 -11.56 -22.62
CA ASP A 42 6.63 -12.94 -22.89
C ASP A 42 5.11 -13.13 -22.79
N GLU A 43 4.58 -14.07 -23.59
CA GLU A 43 3.14 -14.34 -23.67
C GLU A 43 2.50 -14.79 -22.34
N ASP A 44 3.29 -15.35 -21.41
CA ASP A 44 2.81 -15.75 -20.08
C ASP A 44 2.62 -14.56 -19.11
N ALA A 45 3.21 -13.39 -19.40
CA ALA A 45 2.95 -12.14 -18.68
C ALA A 45 1.64 -11.46 -19.14
N LYS A 46 0.93 -12.04 -20.13
CA LYS A 46 -0.35 -11.53 -20.65
C LYS A 46 -1.52 -11.64 -19.65
N ALA A 47 -1.44 -12.51 -18.65
CA ALA A 47 -2.63 -12.96 -17.92
C ALA A 47 -3.05 -12.11 -16.71
N THR A 48 -2.22 -11.16 -16.23
CA THR A 48 -2.42 -10.58 -14.90
C THR A 48 -1.92 -9.14 -14.89
N ARG A 49 -2.65 -8.22 -15.54
CA ARG A 49 -2.31 -6.78 -15.61
C ARG A 49 -3.44 -5.89 -15.12
N GLY A 50 -4.44 -6.47 -14.48
CA GLY A 50 -5.48 -5.71 -13.81
C GLY A 50 -4.87 -4.92 -12.65
N VAL A 51 -5.38 -3.74 -12.40
CA VAL A 51 -4.98 -2.92 -11.26
C VAL A 51 -6.23 -2.36 -10.63
N LEU A 52 -6.35 -2.50 -9.32
CA LEU A 52 -7.32 -1.74 -8.53
C LEU A 52 -6.60 -0.53 -7.94
N ALA A 53 -6.82 0.64 -8.53
CA ALA A 53 -6.17 1.89 -8.16
C ALA A 53 -6.70 2.50 -6.84
N PHE A 54 -6.84 1.71 -5.78
CA PHE A 54 -7.30 2.22 -4.49
C PHE A 54 -6.39 3.35 -4.01
N ALA A 55 -6.99 4.44 -3.53
CA ALA A 55 -6.24 5.43 -2.78
C ALA A 55 -5.57 4.75 -1.57
N PRO A 56 -4.34 5.13 -1.19
CA PRO A 56 -3.62 4.50 -0.07
C PRO A 56 -4.45 4.42 1.22
N ALA A 57 -5.23 5.46 1.51
CA ALA A 57 -6.15 5.50 2.66
C ALA A 57 -7.23 4.39 2.63
N ALA A 58 -7.75 4.05 1.44
CA ALA A 58 -8.86 3.11 1.25
C ALA A 58 -8.40 1.67 0.93
N ALA A 59 -7.13 1.48 0.58
CA ALA A 59 -6.60 0.16 0.21
C ALA A 59 -6.76 -0.87 1.35
N PRO A 60 -7.15 -2.14 1.06
CA PRO A 60 -7.34 -3.17 2.08
C PRO A 60 -6.07 -3.48 2.89
N TYR A 61 -4.96 -3.65 2.17
CA TYR A 61 -3.61 -3.73 2.74
C TYR A 61 -2.83 -2.52 2.26
N LYS A 62 -2.03 -1.92 3.17
CA LYS A 62 -1.21 -0.74 2.85
C LYS A 62 0.08 -1.14 2.17
N CYS A 63 0.65 -2.28 2.53
CA CYS A 63 1.81 -2.81 1.84
C CYS A 63 1.83 -4.33 1.73
N ALA A 64 2.59 -4.82 0.75
CA ALA A 64 2.94 -6.23 0.58
C ALA A 64 4.44 -6.42 0.82
N VAL A 65 4.81 -7.38 1.66
CA VAL A 65 6.21 -7.79 1.89
C VAL A 65 6.57 -8.94 0.95
N LEU A 66 7.59 -8.73 0.13
CA LEU A 66 7.99 -9.59 -0.97
C LEU A 66 9.49 -9.95 -0.87
N PRO A 67 9.87 -11.08 -0.25
CA PRO A 67 11.26 -11.52 -0.29
C PRO A 67 11.64 -11.92 -1.72
N LEU A 68 12.74 -11.39 -2.28
CA LEU A 68 13.11 -11.62 -3.66
C LEU A 68 13.32 -13.12 -3.97
N ASP A 69 13.84 -13.86 -3.01
CA ASP A 69 14.14 -15.28 -3.09
C ASP A 69 13.78 -16.00 -1.78
N GLN A 70 13.35 -17.25 -1.86
CA GLN A 70 13.00 -18.07 -0.68
C GLN A 70 14.19 -18.37 0.24
N ARG A 71 15.43 -18.25 -0.25
CA ARG A 71 16.63 -18.38 0.59
C ARG A 71 16.72 -17.26 1.62
N ILE A 72 16.24 -16.06 1.27
CA ILE A 72 16.21 -14.90 2.17
C ILE A 72 15.28 -15.16 3.34
N THR A 73 14.13 -15.80 3.12
CA THR A 73 13.13 -16.04 4.17
C THR A 73 13.60 -16.98 5.28
N ARG A 74 14.66 -17.77 5.00
CA ARG A 74 15.27 -18.69 5.96
C ARG A 74 16.39 -18.04 6.78
N ASP A 75 16.83 -16.84 6.42
CA ASP A 75 17.89 -16.14 7.12
C ASP A 75 17.34 -15.45 8.38
N GLU A 76 18.04 -15.61 9.51
CA GLU A 76 17.64 -15.03 10.80
C GLU A 76 17.55 -13.49 10.75
N ARG A 77 18.36 -12.84 9.90
CA ARG A 77 18.35 -11.38 9.72
C ARG A 77 17.06 -10.90 9.07
N TYR A 78 16.56 -11.63 8.07
CA TYR A 78 15.24 -11.36 7.49
C TYR A 78 14.14 -11.54 8.53
N ILE A 79 14.13 -12.66 9.26
CA ILE A 79 13.11 -12.94 10.27
C ILE A 79 13.10 -11.85 11.35
N THR A 80 14.29 -11.44 11.81
CA THR A 80 14.44 -10.38 12.82
C THR A 80 13.96 -9.04 12.28
N GLY A 81 14.40 -8.64 11.08
CA GLY A 81 13.98 -7.40 10.43
C GLY A 81 12.47 -7.35 10.20
N LEU A 82 11.89 -8.45 9.73
CA LEU A 82 10.45 -8.58 9.54
C LEU A 82 9.70 -8.46 10.86
N ASN A 83 10.17 -9.06 11.95
CA ASN A 83 9.52 -8.93 13.26
C ASN A 83 9.53 -7.49 13.79
N VAL A 84 10.63 -6.76 13.62
CA VAL A 84 10.71 -5.33 13.97
C VAL A 84 9.74 -4.52 13.12
N PHE A 85 9.76 -4.72 11.80
CA PHE A 85 8.85 -4.06 10.87
C PHE A 85 7.38 -4.32 11.23
N ARG A 86 7.02 -5.57 11.57
CA ARG A 86 5.67 -5.94 12.00
C ARG A 86 5.22 -5.18 13.24
N GLN A 87 6.08 -5.05 14.23
CA GLN A 87 5.78 -4.30 15.45
C GLN A 87 5.55 -2.82 15.15
N GLN A 88 6.40 -2.22 14.32
CA GLN A 88 6.28 -0.81 13.92
C GLN A 88 5.00 -0.54 13.11
N ILE A 89 4.71 -1.35 12.09
CA ILE A 89 3.50 -1.26 11.27
C ILE A 89 2.23 -1.40 12.12
N SER A 90 2.21 -2.38 13.03
CA SER A 90 1.08 -2.58 13.94
C SER A 90 0.91 -1.42 14.92
N ALA A 91 2.00 -0.84 15.44
CA ALA A 91 1.94 0.32 16.33
C ALA A 91 1.37 1.57 15.63
N LEU A 92 1.55 1.67 14.32
CA LEU A 92 0.98 2.73 13.48
C LEU A 92 -0.43 2.41 12.95
N GLY A 93 -1.01 1.26 13.30
CA GLY A 93 -2.34 0.85 12.84
C GLY A 93 -2.42 0.54 11.34
N LEU A 94 -1.30 0.25 10.69
CA LEU A 94 -1.23 -0.05 9.26
C LEU A 94 -1.38 -1.57 9.03
N SER A 95 -2.04 -1.93 7.93
CA SER A 95 -2.20 -3.33 7.50
C SER A 95 -1.16 -3.72 6.45
N TYR A 96 -0.66 -4.94 6.51
CA TYR A 96 0.24 -5.48 5.51
C TYR A 96 -0.07 -6.95 5.20
N THR A 97 0.40 -7.43 4.05
CA THR A 97 0.37 -8.85 3.67
C THR A 97 1.77 -9.32 3.26
N SER A 98 1.99 -10.62 3.15
CA SER A 98 3.26 -11.21 2.71
C SER A 98 3.03 -12.21 1.58
N ASP A 99 3.82 -12.11 0.50
CA ASP A 99 3.83 -13.09 -0.59
C ASP A 99 5.24 -13.68 -0.75
N GLU A 100 5.44 -14.81 -0.07
CA GLU A 100 6.67 -15.61 -0.09
C GLU A 100 6.60 -16.76 -1.12
N SER A 101 5.66 -16.69 -2.06
CA SER A 101 5.54 -17.72 -3.10
C SER A 101 6.78 -17.75 -3.98
N GLY A 102 7.14 -18.94 -4.51
CA GLY A 102 8.26 -19.12 -5.42
C GLY A 102 8.05 -18.52 -6.83
N ALA A 103 7.02 -17.69 -7.01
CA ALA A 103 6.76 -16.99 -8.25
C ALA A 103 7.76 -15.85 -8.48
N THR A 104 8.00 -15.50 -9.75
CA THR A 104 8.84 -14.36 -10.11
C THR A 104 8.33 -13.08 -9.46
N ILE A 105 9.23 -12.16 -9.13
CA ILE A 105 8.87 -10.90 -8.46
C ILE A 105 7.84 -10.10 -9.26
N GLY A 106 7.95 -10.08 -10.59
CA GLY A 106 6.97 -9.43 -11.47
C GLY A 106 5.56 -10.01 -11.34
N ARG A 107 5.44 -11.33 -11.25
CA ARG A 107 4.15 -12.00 -11.04
C ARG A 107 3.56 -11.71 -9.66
N ARG A 108 4.42 -11.58 -8.64
CA ARG A 108 4.00 -11.19 -7.29
C ARG A 108 3.53 -9.73 -7.26
N TYR A 109 4.25 -8.80 -7.88
CA TYR A 109 3.78 -7.42 -8.04
C TYR A 109 2.42 -7.37 -8.72
N SER A 110 2.28 -8.06 -9.84
CA SER A 110 1.04 -8.14 -10.61
C SER A 110 -0.17 -8.63 -9.78
N ARG A 111 -0.01 -9.70 -8.99
CA ARG A 111 -1.07 -10.16 -8.08
C ARG A 111 -1.44 -9.12 -7.01
N ASN A 112 -0.45 -8.45 -6.44
CA ASN A 112 -0.69 -7.44 -5.41
C ASN A 112 -1.29 -6.14 -5.99
N ASP A 113 -0.92 -5.79 -7.22
CA ASP A 113 -1.51 -4.68 -7.98
C ASP A 113 -3.01 -4.97 -8.28
N GLU A 114 -3.37 -6.21 -8.60
CA GLU A 114 -4.77 -6.67 -8.77
C GLU A 114 -5.58 -6.63 -7.47
N LEU A 115 -4.93 -6.89 -6.33
CA LEU A 115 -5.53 -6.70 -5.00
C LEU A 115 -5.60 -5.22 -4.58
N GLY A 116 -5.02 -4.33 -5.38
CA GLY A 116 -5.00 -2.89 -5.18
C GLY A 116 -4.15 -2.42 -4.01
N ILE A 117 -3.12 -3.19 -3.66
CA ILE A 117 -2.16 -2.84 -2.61
C ILE A 117 -1.24 -1.75 -3.16
N PRO A 118 -1.15 -0.57 -2.51
CA PRO A 118 -0.49 0.60 -3.08
C PRO A 118 1.05 0.50 -3.03
N PHE A 119 1.61 -0.22 -2.04
CA PHE A 119 3.05 -0.31 -1.86
C PHE A 119 3.53 -1.76 -1.75
N ALA A 120 4.66 -2.06 -2.36
CA ALA A 120 5.33 -3.36 -2.23
C ALA A 120 6.76 -3.17 -1.72
N ILE A 121 7.11 -3.88 -0.65
CA ILE A 121 8.40 -3.83 0.01
C ILE A 121 9.15 -5.10 -0.35
N THR A 122 10.23 -4.96 -1.11
CA THR A 122 11.04 -6.07 -1.56
C THR A 122 12.32 -6.18 -0.74
N PHE A 123 12.53 -7.36 -0.19
CA PHE A 123 13.75 -7.73 0.52
C PHE A 123 14.66 -8.47 -0.45
N ASP A 124 15.78 -7.87 -0.83
CA ASP A 124 16.80 -8.50 -1.67
C ASP A 124 17.90 -9.14 -0.81
N PHE A 125 18.91 -9.74 -1.45
CA PHE A 125 20.04 -10.32 -0.72
C PHE A 125 20.90 -9.27 -0.02
N ASP A 126 20.96 -8.05 -0.58
CA ASP A 126 21.73 -6.94 -0.03
C ASP A 126 21.17 -6.48 1.33
N PHE A 127 19.85 -6.60 1.55
CA PHE A 127 19.21 -6.36 2.87
C PHE A 127 19.92 -7.10 4.02
N LEU A 128 20.44 -8.30 3.76
CA LEU A 128 21.12 -9.11 4.76
C LEU A 128 22.43 -8.47 5.25
N GLU A 129 22.98 -7.52 4.50
CA GLU A 129 24.20 -6.78 4.84
C GLU A 129 23.88 -5.33 5.23
N ASP A 130 23.09 -4.61 4.44
CA ASP A 130 22.88 -3.17 4.58
C ASP A 130 21.59 -2.78 5.33
N LYS A 131 20.64 -3.72 5.51
CA LYS A 131 19.30 -3.51 6.06
C LYS A 131 18.42 -2.54 5.25
N PHE A 132 18.72 -2.33 3.97
CA PHE A 132 17.89 -1.55 3.06
C PHE A 132 16.89 -2.45 2.34
N VAL A 133 15.73 -1.89 2.06
CA VAL A 133 14.68 -2.54 1.27
C VAL A 133 14.28 -1.66 0.10
N THR A 134 13.70 -2.28 -0.92
CA THR A 134 13.16 -1.57 -2.06
C THR A 134 11.66 -1.39 -1.88
N VAL A 135 11.17 -0.15 -1.87
CA VAL A 135 9.75 0.16 -1.84
C VAL A 135 9.30 0.57 -3.23
N ARG A 136 8.34 -0.17 -3.77
CA ARG A 136 7.68 0.08 -5.06
C ARG A 136 6.29 0.64 -4.82
N GLU A 137 5.92 1.68 -5.57
CA GLU A 137 4.55 2.17 -5.63
C GLU A 137 3.80 1.57 -6.83
N ARG A 138 2.51 1.29 -6.63
CA ARG A 138 1.65 0.59 -7.57
C ARG A 138 1.52 1.37 -8.88
N ASP A 139 0.93 2.56 -8.90
CA ASP A 139 0.46 3.20 -10.11
C ASP A 139 1.59 3.60 -11.05
N THR A 140 2.62 4.26 -10.52
CA THR A 140 3.84 4.70 -11.24
C THR A 140 4.83 3.56 -11.50
N MET A 141 4.75 2.47 -10.73
CA MET A 141 5.75 1.40 -10.67
C MET A 141 7.15 1.83 -10.23
N TRP A 142 7.32 3.06 -9.77
CA TRP A 142 8.64 3.56 -9.37
C TRP A 142 9.09 2.91 -8.08
N GLN A 143 10.41 2.80 -7.94
CA GLN A 143 11.06 2.11 -6.84
C GLN A 143 12.07 3.04 -6.18
N ILE A 144 12.11 3.01 -4.85
CA ILE A 144 13.12 3.69 -4.03
C ILE A 144 13.74 2.69 -3.06
N ARG A 145 15.03 2.86 -2.79
CA ARG A 145 15.76 2.05 -1.81
C ARG A 145 15.98 2.88 -0.55
N LEU A 146 15.54 2.39 0.60
CA LEU A 146 15.65 3.07 1.90
C LEU A 146 15.86 2.07 3.05
N PRO A 147 16.38 2.51 4.21
CA PRO A 147 16.49 1.65 5.38
C PRO A 147 15.11 1.13 5.80
N LEU A 148 15.04 -0.14 6.24
CA LEU A 148 13.78 -0.75 6.69
C LEU A 148 13.09 0.07 7.79
N ASP A 149 13.87 0.65 8.71
CA ASP A 149 13.36 1.41 9.85
C ASP A 149 12.62 2.71 9.44
N SER A 150 12.90 3.25 8.26
CA SER A 150 12.23 4.45 7.74
C SER A 150 10.93 4.15 6.98
N VAL A 151 10.69 2.88 6.63
CA VAL A 151 9.53 2.48 5.82
C VAL A 151 8.19 2.66 6.54
N PRO A 152 8.01 2.28 7.82
CA PRO A 152 6.71 2.40 8.48
C PRO A 152 6.19 3.84 8.55
N GLU A 153 7.06 4.80 8.87
CA GLU A 153 6.68 6.21 8.93
C GLU A 153 6.33 6.76 7.55
N LEU A 154 7.13 6.42 6.53
CA LEU A 154 6.84 6.77 5.14
C LEU A 154 5.44 6.25 4.72
N LEU A 155 5.14 4.99 5.00
CA LEU A 155 3.84 4.40 4.67
C LEU A 155 2.69 5.09 5.42
N ARG A 156 2.89 5.46 6.69
CA ARG A 156 1.89 6.19 7.46
C ARG A 156 1.57 7.53 6.80
N ASN A 157 2.57 8.34 6.50
CA ASN A 157 2.37 9.66 5.92
C ASN A 157 1.65 9.57 4.56
N LEU A 158 2.04 8.59 3.73
CA LEU A 158 1.39 8.34 2.44
C LEU A 158 -0.05 7.84 2.59
N CYS A 159 -0.36 7.02 3.61
CA CYS A 159 -1.71 6.52 3.85
C CYS A 159 -2.64 7.55 4.49
N CYS A 160 -2.11 8.44 5.32
CA CYS A 160 -2.84 9.53 5.97
C CYS A 160 -3.02 10.76 5.05
N GLY A 161 -2.32 10.80 3.92
CA GLY A 161 -2.37 11.94 2.98
C GLY A 161 -1.54 13.14 3.43
N GLU A 162 -0.60 12.95 4.35
CA GLU A 162 0.34 13.98 4.78
C GLU A 162 1.46 14.19 3.75
N ASP A 163 1.80 13.14 3.01
CA ASP A 163 2.79 13.14 1.93
C ASP A 163 2.22 12.53 0.64
N ASN A 164 2.89 12.79 -0.49
CA ASN A 164 2.63 12.11 -1.76
C ASN A 164 3.88 11.39 -2.27
N TRP A 165 3.66 10.39 -3.14
CA TRP A 165 4.73 9.53 -3.64
C TRP A 165 5.83 10.31 -4.39
N GLU A 166 5.46 11.34 -5.15
CA GLU A 166 6.41 12.17 -5.89
C GLU A 166 7.33 12.97 -4.96
N ALA A 167 6.80 13.51 -3.87
CA ALA A 167 7.58 14.23 -2.87
C ALA A 167 8.54 13.27 -2.14
N ALA A 168 8.05 12.10 -1.74
CA ALA A 168 8.85 11.05 -1.10
C ALA A 168 10.02 10.57 -1.98
N THR A 169 9.78 10.42 -3.28
CA THR A 169 10.83 10.04 -4.26
C THR A 169 11.83 11.17 -4.55
N ARG A 170 11.45 12.45 -4.45
CA ARG A 170 12.40 13.58 -4.59
C ARG A 170 13.31 13.72 -3.37
N ALA A 171 12.76 13.54 -2.16
CA ALA A 171 13.54 13.60 -0.93
C ALA A 171 14.66 12.53 -0.90
N SER A 172 14.38 11.32 -1.37
CA SER A 172 15.37 10.24 -1.43
C SER A 172 16.45 10.44 -2.50
N ARG A 173 16.20 11.25 -3.53
CA ARG A 173 17.22 11.64 -4.53
C ARG A 173 18.24 12.66 -4.00
N THR A 174 17.83 13.52 -3.07
CA THR A 174 18.67 14.61 -2.55
C THR A 174 19.70 14.13 -1.52
N MET A 175 19.49 12.96 -0.90
CA MET A 175 20.46 12.36 0.04
C MET A 175 21.65 11.64 -0.63
N ARG A 176 21.76 11.69 -1.98
CA ARG A 176 22.84 11.04 -2.75
C ARG A 176 23.84 12.02 -3.38
N GLU A 177 23.83 13.30 -3.00
CA GLU A 177 24.84 14.31 -3.39
C GLU A 177 25.80 14.63 -2.24
#